data_AF-A0A8J5SEN5-F1
#
_entry.id   AF-A0A8J5SEN5-F1
#
_cell.length_a   1.000
_cell.length_b   1.000
_cell.length_c   1.000
_cell.angle_alpha   90.00
_cell.angle_beta   90.00
_cell.angle_gamma   90.00
#
_symmetry.space_group_name_H-M   'P 1'
#
loop_
_entity.id
_entity.type
_entity.pdbx_description
1 polymer ?
#
loop_
_entity_poly.entity_id
_entity_poly.type
_entity_poly.pdbx_seq_one_letter_code
_entity_poly.pdbx_strand_id
1 'polypeptide(L)'
;MEAGEGATRALGAGFDLTSDFRLRFAKEGRRLVELDEAGGRDVPVPGGGGAALRGVPRDVGVDKGDRIRFRSDVLEFNQMSELLNQKSSVQGKVPLGYFNALFDLSGAWLTDAKETKHLAFDGYFISLYKLHLKTSPLVLRDEVRQAVPPKWDPVALSRFIKTYGTHIIVEMAVGGQDVICIKQCHSSTISPADLKLHLEDLGDFLFSDGKNVSPVHRKTKDGKSKVPDVFVRMVQQPNNLHLSSYSESSTKDGLTITCSKRGGDVSIASHSKWLQTVQRNPDAIMFKFVPITSLLTGIPGSGYLSHAINLYLRYKPDPDDLQHFLEFQVPLQWAPLFNELVLGPQKRKGSYPSLQFRFLGPKLQVSTSQVSSSQKPVVGLRLYLEGRNCNRLAIHVQHLSSAPSMLGDSLASSMSEWRESQDMDEGYIEPIHWKSYSCVCTSKVEYNPEWLKRVSGGVFIVTGAQLVVKGTWSRKVLHLRLLYTHVPNCTIQRTEWATALAASQRGSFLTTISTTLSSPFMQRDAQPAAAPRNEPALLNSGVYPDGPPVPLQSRKLLKFVDMSELVKGPHDIPGHWLVTAAKLVRDGGKIGLNVKFALLNYDTQLQQPTGDGIGS
;
A
#
# COMPACT_ATOMS: atom_id res chain seq x y z
N MET A 1 -9.66 31.72 -19.11
CA MET A 1 -9.76 32.64 -17.96
C MET A 1 -10.32 31.90 -16.73
N GLU A 2 -11.36 31.11 -16.92
CA GLU A 2 -11.98 30.24 -15.89
C GLU A 2 -10.99 29.39 -15.09
N ALA A 3 -10.03 28.73 -15.74
CA ALA A 3 -9.00 27.94 -15.03
C ALA A 3 -8.14 28.79 -14.08
N GLY A 4 -7.87 30.06 -14.42
CA GLY A 4 -7.11 30.98 -13.57
C GLY A 4 -7.90 31.46 -12.35
N GLU A 5 -9.20 31.71 -12.53
CA GLU A 5 -10.09 32.08 -11.43
C GLU A 5 -10.36 30.87 -10.51
N GLY A 6 -10.60 29.70 -11.09
CA GLY A 6 -10.69 28.44 -10.36
C GLY A 6 -9.40 28.15 -9.58
N ALA A 7 -8.25 28.38 -10.22
CA ALA A 7 -6.96 28.27 -9.57
C ALA A 7 -6.79 29.24 -8.39
N THR A 8 -7.20 30.50 -8.56
CA THR A 8 -7.18 31.51 -7.51
C THR A 8 -8.08 31.12 -6.33
N ARG A 9 -9.26 30.56 -6.60
CA ARG A 9 -10.18 30.06 -5.56
C ARG A 9 -9.62 28.84 -4.81
N ALA A 10 -8.92 27.95 -5.52
CA ALA A 10 -8.33 26.73 -4.95
C ALA A 10 -7.06 26.98 -4.10
N LEU A 11 -6.37 28.10 -4.26
CA LEU A 11 -5.27 28.46 -3.36
C LEU A 11 -5.76 28.54 -1.91
N GLY A 12 -5.04 27.86 -1.01
CA GLY A 12 -5.42 27.71 0.39
C GLY A 12 -6.46 26.60 0.65
N ALA A 13 -6.95 25.90 -0.38
CA ALA A 13 -7.85 24.77 -0.21
C ALA A 13 -7.09 23.49 0.15
N GLY A 14 -7.83 22.56 0.75
CA GLY A 14 -7.36 21.20 1.04
C GLY A 14 -7.16 20.38 -0.23
N PHE A 15 -6.25 19.42 -0.17
CA PHE A 15 -5.95 18.52 -1.27
C PHE A 15 -5.53 17.15 -0.75
N ASP A 16 -5.96 16.12 -1.46
CA ASP A 16 -5.55 14.75 -1.21
C ASP A 16 -4.42 14.36 -2.16
N LEU A 17 -3.20 14.25 -1.63
CA LEU A 17 -2.03 13.90 -2.45
C LEU A 17 -2.07 12.49 -3.06
N THR A 18 -3.03 11.64 -2.70
CA THR A 18 -3.24 10.36 -3.41
C THR A 18 -3.92 10.56 -4.77
N SER A 19 -4.57 11.71 -5.00
CA SER A 19 -5.25 12.07 -6.25
C SER A 19 -4.30 12.67 -7.29
N ASP A 20 -4.67 12.58 -8.58
CA ASP A 20 -3.98 13.32 -9.65
C ASP A 20 -4.06 14.83 -9.39
N PHE A 21 -3.00 15.56 -9.71
CA PHE A 21 -2.93 17.00 -9.46
C PHE A 21 -3.70 17.76 -10.54
N ARG A 22 -5.00 17.91 -10.30
CA ARG A 22 -5.92 18.72 -11.11
C ARG A 22 -6.83 19.53 -10.19
N LEU A 23 -7.27 20.69 -10.67
CA LEU A 23 -8.13 21.60 -9.89
C LEU A 23 -9.39 20.94 -9.36
N ARG A 24 -10.00 20.02 -10.13
CA ARG A 24 -11.20 19.28 -9.72
C ARG A 24 -11.05 18.42 -8.45
N PHE A 25 -9.81 18.13 -8.04
CA PHE A 25 -9.52 17.36 -6.82
C PHE A 25 -9.19 18.24 -5.61
N ALA A 26 -9.13 19.57 -5.80
CA ALA A 26 -9.12 20.49 -4.66
C ALA A 26 -10.43 20.33 -3.89
N LYS A 27 -10.33 20.27 -2.56
CA LYS A 27 -11.51 20.11 -1.69
C LYS A 27 -12.42 21.32 -1.86
N GLU A 28 -13.65 21.05 -2.31
CA GLU A 28 -14.68 22.06 -2.50
C GLU A 28 -15.16 22.61 -1.14
N GLY A 29 -15.63 23.85 -1.10
CA GLY A 29 -16.34 24.36 0.09
C GLY A 29 -15.55 25.21 1.09
N ARG A 30 -14.67 26.10 0.61
CA ARG A 30 -13.89 27.15 1.31
C ARG A 30 -12.44 26.76 1.60
N ARG A 31 -11.58 27.79 1.61
CA ARG A 31 -10.14 27.67 1.92
C ARG A 31 -9.96 27.23 3.37
N LEU A 32 -8.93 26.43 3.62
CA LEU A 32 -8.59 25.98 4.97
C LEU A 32 -7.81 27.04 5.76
N VAL A 33 -7.20 27.99 5.04
CA VAL A 33 -6.44 29.10 5.61
C VAL A 33 -7.24 30.40 5.56
N GLU A 34 -6.94 31.28 6.51
CA GLU A 34 -7.45 32.65 6.55
C GLU A 34 -6.72 33.50 5.51
N LEU A 35 -7.49 34.12 4.62
CA LEU A 35 -7.02 35.11 3.64
C LEU A 35 -7.95 36.32 3.68
N ASP A 36 -7.43 37.50 3.36
CA ASP A 36 -8.22 38.73 3.20
C ASP A 36 -9.05 38.67 1.90
N GLU A 37 -10.29 38.18 2.02
CA GLU A 37 -11.24 38.08 0.92
C GLU A 37 -11.96 39.41 0.63
N ALA A 38 -12.00 40.35 1.59
CA ALA A 38 -12.66 41.64 1.43
C ALA A 38 -11.87 42.59 0.51
N GLY A 39 -10.56 42.39 0.38
CA GLY A 39 -9.65 43.20 -0.43
C GLY A 39 -9.44 42.75 -1.88
N GLY A 40 -10.34 41.96 -2.47
CA GLY A 40 -10.21 41.41 -3.83
C GLY A 40 -9.91 42.47 -4.88
N ARG A 41 -8.91 42.22 -5.73
CA ARG A 41 -8.50 43.14 -6.81
C ARG A 41 -8.37 42.42 -8.15
N ASP A 42 -8.57 43.15 -9.23
CA ASP A 42 -8.28 42.63 -10.56
C ASP A 42 -6.77 42.75 -10.84
N VAL A 43 -6.13 41.64 -11.21
CA VAL A 43 -4.69 41.57 -11.43
C VAL A 43 -4.41 41.22 -12.89
N PRO A 44 -3.64 42.04 -13.63
CA PRO A 44 -3.29 41.72 -15.01
C PRO A 44 -2.45 40.45 -15.07
N VAL A 45 -2.78 39.57 -16.01
CA VAL A 45 -2.03 38.32 -16.22
C VAL A 45 -0.73 38.64 -16.98
N PRO A 46 0.44 38.27 -16.43
CA PRO A 46 1.70 38.44 -17.14
C PRO A 46 1.67 37.75 -18.52
N GLY A 47 1.93 38.52 -19.59
CA GLY A 47 1.94 37.98 -20.96
C GLY A 47 0.56 37.61 -21.55
N GLY A 48 -0.54 37.93 -20.86
CA GLY A 48 -1.90 37.56 -21.23
C GLY A 48 -2.63 38.50 -22.20
N GLY A 49 -1.92 39.34 -22.96
CA GLY A 49 -2.53 40.21 -23.99
C GLY A 49 -3.61 41.16 -23.48
N GLY A 50 -3.51 41.62 -22.22
CA GLY A 50 -4.50 42.50 -21.58
C GLY A 50 -5.56 41.80 -20.72
N ALA A 51 -5.54 40.46 -20.64
CA ALA A 51 -6.41 39.71 -19.73
C ALA A 51 -6.04 39.96 -18.25
N ALA A 52 -7.05 40.00 -17.38
CA ALA A 52 -6.89 40.15 -15.94
C ALA A 52 -7.65 39.04 -15.20
N LEU A 53 -7.06 38.56 -14.09
CA LEU A 53 -7.74 37.70 -13.12
C LEU A 53 -8.60 38.58 -12.22
N ARG A 54 -9.88 38.25 -12.10
CA ARG A 54 -10.82 39.02 -11.29
C ARG A 54 -10.82 38.58 -9.84
N GLY A 55 -11.01 39.54 -8.93
CA GLY A 55 -11.25 39.25 -7.51
C GLY A 55 -10.12 38.48 -6.81
N VAL A 56 -8.86 38.73 -7.18
CA VAL A 56 -7.69 38.09 -6.58
C VAL A 56 -7.47 38.66 -5.17
N PRO A 57 -7.44 37.83 -4.10
CA PRO A 57 -7.15 38.29 -2.74
C PRO A 57 -5.79 38.98 -2.64
N ARG A 58 -5.63 39.91 -1.68
CA ARG A 58 -4.36 40.63 -1.45
C ARG A 58 -3.20 39.70 -1.14
N ASP A 59 -3.52 38.61 -0.45
CA ASP A 59 -2.60 37.54 -0.06
C ASP A 59 -2.15 36.65 -1.22
N VAL A 60 -2.75 36.78 -2.41
CA VAL A 60 -2.36 36.01 -3.59
C VAL A 60 -1.41 36.83 -4.46
N GLY A 61 -0.23 36.27 -4.69
CA GLY A 61 0.76 36.72 -5.67
C GLY A 61 0.52 36.12 -7.04
N VAL A 62 0.82 36.92 -8.06
CA VAL A 62 0.76 36.50 -9.47
C VAL A 62 2.11 36.82 -10.08
N ASP A 63 2.89 35.77 -10.33
CA ASP A 63 4.22 35.89 -10.94
C ASP A 63 4.18 35.51 -12.41
N LYS A 64 5.18 36.00 -13.15
CA LYS A 64 5.41 35.58 -14.52
C LYS A 64 5.69 34.08 -14.58
N GLY A 65 5.07 33.40 -15.54
CA GLY A 65 5.36 31.99 -15.80
C GLY A 65 6.67 31.80 -16.56
N ASP A 66 7.01 30.54 -16.74
CA ASP A 66 8.19 30.04 -17.42
C ASP A 66 7.82 28.96 -18.45
N ARG A 67 8.66 28.83 -19.48
CA ARG A 67 8.48 27.84 -20.55
C ARG A 67 9.72 26.98 -20.56
N ILE A 68 9.59 25.75 -20.05
CA ILE A 68 10.73 24.87 -19.83
C ILE A 68 10.45 23.54 -20.52
N ARG A 69 11.39 23.11 -21.38
CA ARG A 69 11.50 21.69 -21.75
C ARG A 69 12.39 21.03 -20.71
N PHE A 70 11.91 19.95 -20.11
CA PHE A 70 12.65 19.20 -19.11
C PHE A 70 12.74 17.73 -19.51
N ARG A 71 13.98 17.23 -19.55
CA ARG A 71 14.31 15.83 -19.79
C ARG A 71 14.84 15.25 -18.50
N SER A 72 14.20 14.20 -17.99
CA SER A 72 14.70 13.49 -16.84
C SER A 72 15.86 12.56 -17.22
N ASP A 73 16.66 12.18 -16.23
CA ASP A 73 17.47 10.98 -16.35
C ASP A 73 16.59 9.72 -16.30
N VAL A 74 17.20 8.57 -16.61
CA VAL A 74 16.59 7.24 -16.45
C VAL A 74 16.82 6.81 -15.02
N LEU A 75 15.75 6.82 -14.22
CA LEU A 75 15.82 6.65 -12.77
C LEU A 75 15.06 5.40 -12.33
N GLU A 76 15.45 4.82 -11.20
CA GLU A 76 14.63 3.80 -10.53
C GLU A 76 13.33 4.42 -9.99
N PHE A 77 12.33 3.57 -9.72
CA PHE A 77 11.01 4.00 -9.26
C PHE A 77 11.04 5.01 -8.11
N ASN A 78 11.77 4.70 -7.04
CA ASN A 78 11.84 5.55 -5.84
C ASN A 78 12.53 6.90 -6.09
N GLN A 79 13.54 6.91 -6.97
CA GLN A 79 14.27 8.14 -7.33
C GLN A 79 13.40 9.06 -8.19
N MET A 80 12.66 8.50 -9.16
CA MET A 80 11.72 9.27 -9.98
C MET A 80 10.55 9.81 -9.13
N SER A 81 10.05 9.01 -8.19
CA SER A 81 9.04 9.44 -7.22
C SER A 81 9.54 10.63 -6.40
N GLU A 82 10.73 10.53 -5.82
CA GLU A 82 11.36 11.62 -5.06
C GLU A 82 11.57 12.89 -5.91
N LEU A 83 12.00 12.75 -7.17
CA LEU A 83 12.16 13.88 -8.10
C LEU A 83 10.83 14.64 -8.32
N LEU A 84 9.72 13.94 -8.56
CA LEU A 84 8.41 14.58 -8.76
C LEU A 84 7.81 15.12 -7.47
N ASN A 85 8.06 14.47 -6.33
CA ASN A 85 7.63 14.94 -5.02
C ASN A 85 8.28 16.30 -4.68
N GLN A 86 9.59 16.42 -4.91
CA GLN A 86 10.34 17.66 -4.68
C GLN A 86 9.82 18.82 -5.53
N LYS A 87 9.43 18.55 -6.80
CA LYS A 87 8.78 19.57 -7.64
C LYS A 87 7.49 20.13 -7.04
N SER A 88 6.84 19.37 -6.16
CA SER A 88 5.60 19.74 -5.49
C SER A 88 5.81 20.19 -4.03
N SER A 89 7.06 20.42 -3.62
CA SER A 89 7.46 20.75 -2.24
C SER A 89 7.08 19.69 -1.21
N VAL A 90 6.97 18.43 -1.63
CA VAL A 90 6.71 17.28 -0.76
C VAL A 90 8.01 16.47 -0.59
N GLN A 91 8.30 16.08 0.65
CA GLN A 91 9.49 15.28 0.97
C GLN A 91 9.18 13.77 0.97
N GLY A 92 10.21 12.96 0.75
CA GLY A 92 10.13 11.50 0.83
C GLY A 92 9.89 10.80 -0.50
N LYS A 93 9.86 9.46 -0.44
CA LYS A 93 9.88 8.57 -1.60
C LYS A 93 8.52 7.97 -1.96
N VAL A 94 7.51 8.16 -1.11
CA VAL A 94 6.16 7.62 -1.36
C VAL A 94 5.56 8.38 -2.55
N PRO A 95 5.15 7.67 -3.63
CA PRO A 95 4.68 8.34 -4.83
C PRO A 95 3.36 9.07 -4.61
N LEU A 96 3.18 10.22 -5.23
CA LEU A 96 1.93 11.01 -5.19
C LEU A 96 1.00 10.60 -6.34
N GLY A 97 -0.27 11.00 -6.27
CA GLY A 97 -1.24 10.69 -7.31
C GLY A 97 -0.87 11.26 -8.68
N TYR A 98 -0.18 12.41 -8.72
CA TYR A 98 0.40 12.93 -9.98
C TYR A 98 1.42 11.98 -10.61
N PHE A 99 2.32 11.40 -9.82
CA PHE A 99 3.30 10.42 -10.31
C PHE A 99 2.58 9.19 -10.88
N ASN A 100 1.55 8.70 -10.19
CA ASN A 100 0.75 7.57 -10.67
C ASN A 100 0.03 7.88 -11.99
N ALA A 101 -0.60 9.06 -12.09
CA ALA A 101 -1.30 9.48 -13.29
C ALA A 101 -0.37 9.74 -14.48
N LEU A 102 0.86 10.22 -14.22
CA LEU A 102 1.84 10.53 -15.26
C LEU A 102 2.42 9.26 -15.91
N PHE A 103 2.64 8.19 -15.13
CA PHE A 103 3.24 6.94 -15.59
C PHE A 103 2.24 5.78 -15.77
N ASP A 104 0.94 6.06 -15.66
CA ASP A 104 -0.14 5.08 -15.76
C ASP A 104 0.10 3.87 -14.82
N LEU A 105 0.19 4.18 -13.53
CA LEU A 105 0.43 3.21 -12.45
C LEU A 105 -0.84 2.92 -11.66
N SER A 106 -0.92 1.72 -11.07
CA SER A 106 -2.11 1.24 -10.38
C SER A 106 -2.40 2.00 -9.08
N GLY A 107 -1.37 2.53 -8.43
CA GLY A 107 -1.46 3.16 -7.11
C GLY A 107 -1.12 2.21 -5.96
N ALA A 108 -1.10 0.90 -6.20
CA ALA A 108 -0.53 -0.11 -5.31
C ALA A 108 1.01 -0.07 -5.39
N TRP A 109 1.58 1.02 -4.88
CA TRP A 109 2.92 1.46 -5.24
C TRP A 109 4.04 0.46 -4.94
N LEU A 110 3.88 -0.44 -3.97
CA LEU A 110 4.86 -1.50 -3.69
C LEU A 110 4.90 -2.55 -4.82
N THR A 111 3.75 -2.86 -5.42
CA THR A 111 3.66 -3.74 -6.58
C THR A 111 4.21 -3.02 -7.80
N ASP A 112 3.77 -1.77 -8.03
CA ASP A 112 4.25 -0.94 -9.14
C ASP A 112 5.79 -0.80 -9.11
N ALA A 113 6.36 -0.58 -7.92
CA ALA A 113 7.80 -0.47 -7.72
C ALA A 113 8.57 -1.79 -7.95
N LYS A 114 7.95 -2.94 -7.67
CA LYS A 114 8.55 -4.26 -7.93
C LYS A 114 8.54 -4.63 -9.41
N GLU A 115 7.54 -4.18 -10.15
CA GLU A 115 7.38 -4.48 -11.57
C GLU A 115 8.20 -3.52 -12.46
N THR A 116 8.45 -2.31 -11.96
CA THR A 116 9.14 -1.24 -12.69
C THR A 116 10.64 -1.24 -12.44
N LYS A 117 11.42 -1.41 -13.51
CA LYS A 117 12.89 -1.31 -13.50
C LYS A 117 13.35 0.14 -13.52
N HIS A 118 12.91 0.91 -14.52
CA HIS A 118 13.26 2.32 -14.67
C HIS A 118 12.10 3.15 -15.22
N LEU A 119 12.15 4.45 -14.93
CA LEU A 119 11.23 5.48 -15.41
C LEU A 119 12.02 6.65 -16.00
N ALA A 120 11.47 7.28 -17.03
CA ALA A 120 12.02 8.50 -17.63
C ALA A 120 10.92 9.33 -18.31
N PHE A 121 11.12 10.64 -18.47
CA PHE A 121 10.22 11.49 -19.25
C PHE A 121 10.95 12.66 -19.95
N ASP A 122 10.40 13.10 -21.08
CA ASP A 122 10.74 14.34 -21.78
C ASP A 122 9.45 15.13 -22.01
N GLY A 123 9.39 16.36 -21.54
CA GLY A 123 8.17 17.15 -21.67
C GLY A 123 8.37 18.66 -21.62
N TYR A 124 7.45 19.36 -22.27
CA TYR A 124 7.29 20.80 -22.15
C TYR A 124 6.32 21.13 -21.02
N PHE A 125 6.75 22.02 -20.13
CA PHE A 125 5.95 22.61 -19.07
C PHE A 125 5.88 24.11 -19.34
N ILE A 126 4.73 24.58 -19.81
CA ILE A 126 4.48 25.97 -20.22
C ILE A 126 3.59 26.59 -19.15
N SER A 127 4.22 27.24 -18.17
CA SER A 127 3.52 28.10 -17.24
C SER A 127 3.33 29.47 -17.90
N LEU A 128 2.09 29.94 -17.98
CA LEU A 128 1.79 31.30 -18.41
C LEU A 128 2.01 32.26 -17.25
N TYR A 129 1.56 31.87 -16.07
CA TYR A 129 1.73 32.59 -14.80
C TYR A 129 1.66 31.61 -13.62
N LYS A 130 2.23 32.04 -12.50
CA LYS A 130 2.21 31.29 -11.24
C LYS A 130 1.40 32.06 -10.22
N LEU A 131 0.55 31.35 -9.48
CA LEU A 131 -0.23 31.89 -8.37
C LEU A 131 0.35 31.31 -7.07
N HIS A 132 0.60 32.13 -6.07
CA HIS A 132 1.13 31.68 -4.78
C HIS A 132 0.54 32.47 -3.61
N LEU A 133 0.50 31.87 -2.43
CA LEU A 133 0.17 32.57 -1.18
C LEU A 133 1.38 33.37 -0.69
N LYS A 134 1.19 34.66 -0.42
CA LYS A 134 2.21 35.56 0.17
C LYS A 134 2.22 35.53 1.68
N THR A 135 1.10 35.13 2.29
CA THR A 135 0.92 35.15 3.75
C THR A 135 1.87 34.16 4.41
N SER A 136 2.65 34.66 5.35
CA SER A 136 3.53 33.85 6.20
C SER A 136 3.55 34.45 7.60
N PRO A 137 3.23 33.70 8.66
CA PRO A 137 2.82 32.29 8.64
C PRO A 137 1.40 32.09 8.09
N LEU A 138 1.12 30.91 7.55
CA LEU A 138 -0.24 30.50 7.20
C LEU A 138 -1.04 30.17 8.46
N VAL A 139 -2.28 30.67 8.55
CA VAL A 139 -3.17 30.47 9.70
C VAL A 139 -4.36 29.63 9.25
N LEU A 140 -4.55 28.47 9.88
CA LEU A 140 -5.75 27.65 9.66
C LEU A 140 -6.97 28.31 10.28
N ARG A 141 -8.11 28.23 9.59
CA ARG A 141 -9.41 28.64 10.12
C ARG A 141 -9.78 27.82 11.35
N ASP A 142 -10.46 28.44 12.30
CA ASP A 142 -10.82 27.79 13.57
C ASP A 142 -11.69 26.55 13.39
N GLU A 143 -12.56 26.52 12.38
CA GLU A 143 -13.37 25.34 12.03
C GLU A 143 -12.50 24.09 11.77
N VAL A 144 -11.38 24.26 11.05
CA VAL A 144 -10.46 23.16 10.73
C VAL A 144 -9.71 22.72 11.99
N ARG A 145 -9.32 23.66 12.85
CA ARG A 145 -8.64 23.39 14.11
C ARG A 145 -9.53 22.61 15.07
N GLN A 146 -10.81 23.00 15.17
CA GLN A 146 -11.81 22.35 16.02
C GLN A 146 -12.19 20.95 15.51
N ALA A 147 -12.03 20.69 14.20
CA ALA A 147 -12.31 19.37 13.62
C ALA A 147 -11.22 18.32 13.92
N VAL A 148 -10.07 18.71 14.48
CA VAL A 148 -8.99 17.77 14.82
C VAL A 148 -9.42 16.86 15.97
N PRO A 149 -9.46 15.52 15.77
CA PRO A 149 -9.86 14.61 16.84
C PRO A 149 -8.85 14.60 18.00
N PRO A 150 -9.29 14.73 19.27
CA PRO A 150 -8.38 14.81 20.42
C PRO A 150 -7.75 13.46 20.81
N LYS A 151 -8.28 12.35 20.28
CA LYS A 151 -7.86 10.97 20.53
C LYS A 151 -7.78 10.18 19.22
N TRP A 152 -7.21 8.98 19.26
CA TRP A 152 -7.30 8.03 18.15
C TRP A 152 -8.75 7.58 17.95
N ASP A 153 -9.44 8.21 17.00
CA ASP A 153 -10.82 7.91 16.60
C ASP A 153 -10.85 7.69 15.09
N PRO A 154 -10.85 6.42 14.62
CA PRO A 154 -10.80 6.09 13.19
C PRO A 154 -11.91 6.72 12.35
N VAL A 155 -13.12 6.88 12.91
CA VAL A 155 -14.27 7.50 12.21
C VAL A 155 -14.00 8.98 12.00
N ALA A 156 -13.63 9.69 13.07
CA ALA A 156 -13.37 11.13 13.02
C ALA A 156 -12.12 11.47 12.18
N LEU A 157 -11.06 10.66 12.29
CA LEU A 157 -9.83 10.79 11.51
C LEU A 157 -10.08 10.57 10.01
N SER A 158 -10.81 9.50 9.66
CA SER A 158 -11.20 9.23 8.27
C SER A 158 -12.04 10.38 7.70
N ARG A 159 -13.02 10.87 8.47
CA ARG A 159 -13.84 12.03 8.09
C ARG A 159 -12.99 13.27 7.85
N PHE A 160 -12.05 13.58 8.75
CA PHE A 160 -11.15 14.72 8.60
C PHE A 160 -10.37 14.65 7.27
N ILE A 161 -9.76 13.50 6.97
CA ILE A 161 -8.97 13.30 5.74
C ILE A 161 -9.88 13.41 4.50
N LYS A 162 -11.08 12.84 4.52
CA LYS A 162 -12.05 12.96 3.43
C LYS A 162 -12.48 14.41 3.19
N THR A 163 -12.77 15.16 4.25
CA THR A 163 -13.28 16.53 4.19
C THR A 163 -12.19 17.53 3.83
N TYR A 164 -11.06 17.53 4.53
CA TYR A 164 -10.02 18.57 4.40
C TYR A 164 -8.83 18.12 3.55
N GLY A 165 -8.71 16.84 3.22
CA GLY A 165 -7.54 16.30 2.53
C GLY A 165 -6.35 16.11 3.48
N THR A 166 -5.16 16.00 2.91
CA THR A 166 -3.91 15.77 3.64
C THR A 166 -3.01 17.00 3.64
N HIS A 167 -3.09 17.81 2.59
CA HIS A 167 -2.22 18.96 2.33
C HIS A 167 -3.02 20.19 1.90
N ILE A 168 -2.38 21.35 1.92
CA ILE A 168 -2.94 22.63 1.48
C ILE A 168 -2.23 23.09 0.23
N ILE A 169 -2.97 23.54 -0.78
CA ILE A 169 -2.41 24.13 -1.99
C ILE A 169 -1.86 25.53 -1.67
N VAL A 170 -0.57 25.76 -1.88
CA VAL A 170 0.08 27.06 -1.60
C VAL A 170 0.62 27.77 -2.85
N GLU A 171 0.89 27.02 -3.92
CA GLU A 171 1.30 27.57 -5.21
C GLU A 171 0.77 26.69 -6.34
N MET A 172 0.40 27.31 -7.46
CA MET A 172 0.09 26.60 -8.70
C MET A 172 0.62 27.35 -9.93
N ALA A 173 1.07 26.60 -10.93
CA ALA A 173 1.33 27.14 -12.27
C ALA A 173 0.15 26.86 -13.19
N VAL A 174 -0.32 27.89 -13.89
CA VAL A 174 -1.42 27.80 -14.86
C VAL A 174 -0.87 27.95 -16.27
N GLY A 175 -1.20 26.99 -17.15
CA GLY A 175 -0.75 26.97 -18.53
C GLY A 175 -1.00 25.63 -19.20
N GLY A 176 0.02 24.99 -19.75
CA GLY A 176 -0.11 23.70 -20.43
C GLY A 176 1.14 22.83 -20.30
N GLN A 177 0.96 21.52 -20.38
CA GLN A 177 2.07 20.57 -20.44
C GLN A 177 1.84 19.52 -21.52
N ASP A 178 2.94 19.05 -22.09
CA ASP A 178 2.99 18.02 -23.13
C ASP A 178 4.19 17.13 -22.85
N VAL A 179 3.93 15.91 -22.36
CA VAL A 179 4.95 15.05 -21.73
C VAL A 179 4.90 13.66 -22.33
N ILE A 180 6.08 13.11 -22.63
CA ILE A 180 6.29 11.73 -23.06
C ILE A 180 6.98 11.02 -21.91
N CYS A 181 6.35 9.96 -21.42
CA CYS A 181 6.82 9.15 -20.30
C CYS A 181 7.16 7.74 -20.78
N ILE A 182 8.17 7.14 -20.18
CA ILE A 182 8.59 5.77 -20.43
C ILE A 182 8.62 5.00 -19.12
N LYS A 183 8.01 3.82 -19.15
CA LYS A 183 8.08 2.81 -18.09
C LYS A 183 8.76 1.56 -18.63
N GLN A 184 9.89 1.18 -18.01
CA GLN A 184 10.65 -0.02 -18.35
C GLN A 184 10.45 -1.10 -17.30
N CYS A 185 10.06 -2.30 -17.71
CA CYS A 185 9.92 -3.47 -16.83
C CYS A 185 11.23 -4.26 -16.71
N HIS A 186 11.34 -5.12 -15.69
CA HIS A 186 12.54 -5.94 -15.46
C HIS A 186 12.89 -6.93 -16.57
N SER A 187 11.92 -7.31 -17.41
CA SER A 187 12.13 -8.18 -18.58
C SER A 187 12.88 -7.48 -19.72
N SER A 188 12.96 -6.15 -19.72
CA SER A 188 13.61 -5.39 -20.80
C SER A 188 15.14 -5.51 -20.76
N THR A 189 15.72 -5.80 -21.93
CA THR A 189 17.17 -5.91 -22.16
C THR A 189 17.82 -4.59 -22.56
N ILE A 190 17.03 -3.54 -22.80
CA ILE A 190 17.48 -2.23 -23.26
C ILE A 190 18.27 -1.53 -22.13
N SER A 191 19.44 -0.99 -22.46
CA SER A 191 20.28 -0.29 -21.50
C SER A 191 19.68 1.08 -21.14
N PRO A 192 19.95 1.62 -19.93
CA PRO A 192 19.51 2.97 -19.57
C PRO A 192 20.00 4.06 -20.54
N ALA A 193 21.21 3.91 -21.11
CA ALA A 193 21.76 4.87 -22.06
C ALA A 193 21.00 4.84 -23.39
N ASP A 194 20.71 3.66 -23.93
CA ASP A 194 19.92 3.53 -25.15
C ASP A 194 18.48 4.01 -24.93
N LEU A 195 17.89 3.69 -23.78
CA LEU A 195 16.55 4.15 -23.43
C LEU A 195 16.45 5.68 -23.38
N LYS A 196 17.46 6.34 -22.78
CA LYS A 196 17.55 7.81 -22.75
C LYS A 196 17.64 8.37 -24.16
N LEU A 197 18.51 7.81 -25.00
CA LEU A 197 18.70 8.26 -26.38
C LEU A 197 17.41 8.10 -27.21
N HIS A 198 16.72 6.96 -27.08
CA HIS A 198 15.45 6.74 -27.77
C HIS A 198 14.35 7.70 -27.32
N LEU A 199 14.28 8.03 -26.02
CA LEU A 199 13.34 9.03 -25.49
C LEU A 199 13.62 10.42 -26.04
N GLU A 200 14.89 10.84 -26.04
CA GLU A 200 15.30 12.15 -26.56
C GLU A 200 14.99 12.29 -28.05
N ASP A 201 15.29 11.26 -28.83
CA ASP A 201 14.99 11.23 -30.27
C ASP A 201 13.47 11.28 -30.53
N LEU A 202 12.69 10.50 -29.78
CA LEU A 202 11.24 10.51 -29.88
C LEU A 202 10.67 11.88 -29.53
N GLY A 203 11.14 12.49 -28.44
CA GLY A 203 10.74 13.84 -28.04
C GLY A 203 11.11 14.90 -29.08
N ASP A 204 12.33 14.84 -29.64
CA ASP A 204 12.76 15.76 -30.69
C ASP A 204 11.94 15.63 -31.97
N PHE A 205 11.54 14.42 -32.31
CA PHE A 205 10.64 14.16 -33.44
C PHE A 205 9.23 14.69 -33.17
N LEU A 206 8.61 14.31 -32.06
CA LEU A 206 7.21 14.66 -31.75
C LEU A 206 7.02 16.15 -31.47
N PHE A 207 7.89 16.76 -30.66
CA PHE A 207 7.77 18.18 -30.32
C PHE A 207 8.15 19.13 -31.48
N SER A 208 8.80 18.61 -32.52
CA SER A 208 9.08 19.36 -33.76
C SER A 208 8.07 19.08 -34.87
N ASP A 209 6.93 18.45 -34.55
CA ASP A 209 5.89 18.06 -35.50
C ASP A 209 6.42 17.21 -36.67
N GLY A 210 7.37 16.31 -36.38
CA GLY A 210 7.96 15.41 -37.37
C GLY A 210 8.98 16.05 -38.32
N LYS A 211 9.38 17.31 -38.08
CA LYS A 211 10.40 18.00 -38.89
C LYS A 211 11.83 17.50 -38.65
N ASN A 212 12.09 16.93 -37.48
CA ASN A 212 13.38 16.32 -37.16
C ASN A 212 13.49 14.91 -37.73
N VAL A 213 14.72 14.38 -37.83
CA VAL A 213 14.96 13.02 -38.33
C VAL A 213 14.24 12.01 -37.45
N SER A 214 13.43 11.15 -38.07
CA SER A 214 12.69 10.11 -37.37
C SER A 214 13.66 9.18 -36.60
N PRO A 215 13.35 8.83 -35.33
CA PRO A 215 14.18 7.93 -34.52
C PRO A 215 14.47 6.60 -35.22
N VAL A 216 13.52 6.16 -36.06
CA VAL A 216 13.55 4.90 -36.82
C VAL A 216 14.69 4.85 -37.87
N HIS A 217 15.23 6.00 -38.29
CA HIS A 217 16.22 6.09 -39.37
C HIS A 217 17.66 6.27 -38.86
N ARG A 218 17.89 6.30 -37.54
CA ARG A 218 19.21 6.52 -36.97
C ARG A 218 20.06 5.24 -37.06
N LYS A 219 21.00 5.20 -38.01
CA LYS A 219 22.01 4.13 -38.11
C LYS A 219 23.15 4.41 -37.13
N THR A 220 23.36 3.55 -36.13
CA THR A 220 24.62 3.56 -35.37
C THR A 220 25.75 2.98 -36.22
N LYS A 221 27.01 3.37 -35.93
CA LYS A 221 28.23 2.93 -36.66
C LYS A 221 28.35 1.40 -36.81
N ASP A 222 27.68 0.63 -35.93
CA ASP A 222 27.75 -0.84 -35.91
C ASP A 222 26.52 -1.56 -36.53
N GLY A 223 25.52 -0.84 -37.06
CA GLY A 223 24.37 -1.44 -37.77
C GLY A 223 23.47 -2.38 -36.95
N LYS A 224 23.66 -2.46 -35.63
CA LYS A 224 23.02 -3.46 -34.74
C LYS A 224 21.93 -2.92 -33.82
N SER A 225 21.77 -1.61 -33.64
CA SER A 225 20.71 -1.08 -32.77
C SER A 225 19.38 -1.06 -33.51
N LYS A 226 18.52 -2.04 -33.19
CA LYS A 226 17.12 -2.04 -33.62
C LYS A 226 16.36 -1.12 -32.67
N VAL A 227 15.85 0.00 -33.19
CA VAL A 227 14.88 0.84 -32.49
C VAL A 227 13.74 -0.08 -32.02
N PRO A 228 13.39 -0.09 -30.72
CA PRO A 228 12.37 -1.00 -30.22
C PRO A 228 11.02 -0.76 -30.91
N ASP A 229 10.26 -1.83 -31.13
CA ASP A 229 9.05 -1.80 -31.97
C ASP A 229 8.00 -0.81 -31.43
N VAL A 230 7.96 -0.61 -30.11
CA VAL A 230 7.08 0.38 -29.46
C VAL A 230 7.35 1.82 -29.92
N PHE A 231 8.61 2.22 -30.12
CA PHE A 231 8.94 3.56 -30.61
C PHE A 231 8.55 3.73 -32.08
N VAL A 232 8.70 2.66 -32.87
CA VAL A 232 8.29 2.65 -34.29
C VAL A 232 6.78 2.87 -34.40
N ARG A 233 5.97 2.14 -33.61
CA ARG A 233 4.52 2.33 -33.57
C ARG A 233 4.13 3.73 -33.14
N MET A 234 4.80 4.27 -32.12
CA MET A 234 4.54 5.63 -31.63
C MET A 234 4.75 6.70 -32.72
N VAL A 235 5.80 6.54 -33.52
CA VAL A 235 6.12 7.43 -34.65
C VAL A 235 5.14 7.26 -35.81
N GLN A 236 4.68 6.04 -36.06
CA GLN A 236 3.78 5.71 -37.18
C GLN A 236 2.31 6.04 -36.90
N GLN A 237 1.91 6.17 -35.64
CA GLN A 237 0.52 6.42 -35.24
C GLN A 237 0.32 7.77 -34.49
N PRO A 238 0.73 8.92 -35.06
CA PRO A 238 0.53 10.22 -34.40
C PRO A 238 -0.95 10.63 -34.31
N ASN A 239 -1.84 10.00 -35.09
CA ASN A 239 -3.25 10.39 -35.19
C ASN A 239 -4.16 9.80 -34.09
N ASN A 240 -3.68 8.87 -33.25
CA ASN A 240 -4.46 8.37 -32.09
C ASN A 240 -4.34 9.27 -30.85
N LEU A 241 -3.63 10.40 -30.94
CA LEU A 241 -3.43 11.41 -29.90
C LEU A 241 -4.64 12.35 -29.70
N HIS A 242 -5.86 11.91 -30.01
CA HIS A 242 -7.08 12.68 -29.74
C HIS A 242 -7.51 12.67 -28.26
N LEU A 243 -6.87 11.81 -27.46
CA LEU A 243 -7.09 11.68 -26.02
C LEU A 243 -6.08 12.52 -25.24
N SER A 244 -6.48 13.01 -24.06
CA SER A 244 -5.58 13.70 -23.12
C SER A 244 -4.39 12.85 -22.65
N SER A 245 -4.48 11.52 -22.80
CA SER A 245 -3.40 10.57 -22.58
C SER A 245 -3.51 9.42 -23.59
N TYR A 246 -2.39 8.99 -24.15
CA TYR A 246 -2.27 7.84 -25.05
C TYR A 246 -1.07 6.99 -24.64
N SER A 247 -1.25 5.67 -24.61
CA SER A 247 -0.24 4.73 -24.11
C SER A 247 -0.04 3.57 -25.08
N GLU A 248 1.21 3.25 -25.36
CA GLU A 248 1.63 2.11 -26.19
C GLU A 248 2.57 1.23 -25.39
N SER A 249 2.30 -0.08 -25.36
CA SER A 249 3.12 -1.05 -24.63
C SER A 249 3.64 -2.15 -25.54
N SER A 250 4.82 -2.68 -25.20
CA SER A 250 5.44 -3.82 -25.88
C SER A 250 5.95 -4.79 -24.83
N THR A 251 5.31 -5.96 -24.75
CA THR A 251 5.74 -7.05 -23.87
C THR A 251 7.10 -7.61 -24.30
N LYS A 252 7.38 -7.61 -25.61
CA LYS A 252 8.66 -8.03 -26.20
C LYS A 252 9.82 -7.13 -25.78
N ASP A 253 9.61 -5.82 -25.82
CA ASP A 253 10.66 -4.85 -25.45
C ASP A 253 10.68 -4.56 -23.94
N GLY A 254 9.63 -4.97 -23.22
CA GLY A 254 9.42 -4.67 -21.80
C GLY A 254 9.26 -3.17 -21.54
N LEU A 255 8.62 -2.46 -22.47
CA LEU A 255 8.48 -1.00 -22.45
C LEU A 255 7.02 -0.57 -22.57
N THR A 256 6.68 0.52 -21.89
CA THR A 256 5.44 1.28 -22.10
C THR A 256 5.78 2.75 -22.31
N ILE A 257 5.24 3.35 -23.35
CA ILE A 257 5.40 4.77 -23.68
C ILE A 257 4.04 5.43 -23.52
N THR A 258 3.96 6.51 -22.75
CA THR A 258 2.72 7.25 -22.50
C THR A 258 2.93 8.71 -22.84
N CYS A 259 2.12 9.25 -23.75
CA CYS A 259 2.04 10.69 -24.02
C CYS A 259 0.87 11.29 -23.24
N SER A 260 1.11 12.37 -22.50
CA SER A 260 0.09 13.08 -21.72
C SER A 260 0.12 14.57 -22.00
N LYS A 261 -1.04 15.15 -22.34
CA LYS A 261 -1.25 16.59 -22.50
C LYS A 261 -2.22 17.12 -21.44
N ARG A 262 -1.93 18.29 -20.87
CA ARG A 262 -2.87 19.07 -20.03
C ARG A 262 -2.83 20.54 -20.44
N GLY A 263 -3.97 21.22 -20.34
CA GLY A 263 -4.12 22.57 -20.88
C GLY A 263 -4.02 22.62 -22.42
N GLY A 264 -4.51 23.70 -23.00
CA GLY A 264 -4.78 23.81 -24.43
C GLY A 264 -5.90 22.89 -24.91
N ASP A 265 -5.97 22.71 -26.21
CA ASP A 265 -6.80 21.68 -26.84
C ASP A 265 -6.01 20.38 -26.94
N VAL A 266 -6.26 19.49 -25.97
CA VAL A 266 -5.56 18.21 -25.84
C VAL A 266 -5.83 17.25 -27.00
N SER A 267 -6.84 17.50 -27.83
CA SER A 267 -7.15 16.66 -29.01
C SER A 267 -6.21 16.92 -30.19
N ILE A 268 -5.39 17.98 -30.12
CA ILE A 268 -4.43 18.35 -31.14
C ILE A 268 -3.13 17.57 -30.95
N ALA A 269 -2.82 16.68 -31.89
CA ALA A 269 -1.59 15.90 -31.91
C ALA A 269 -0.32 16.78 -32.05
N SER A 270 -0.36 17.77 -32.96
CA SER A 270 0.79 18.66 -33.25
C SER A 270 1.14 19.55 -32.07
N HIS A 271 2.40 19.48 -31.62
CA HIS A 271 2.92 20.28 -30.53
C HIS A 271 2.82 21.78 -30.84
N SER A 272 3.25 22.25 -32.01
CA SER A 272 3.23 23.69 -32.33
C SER A 272 1.81 24.23 -32.40
N LYS A 273 0.84 23.45 -32.92
CA LYS A 273 -0.57 23.85 -32.97
C LYS A 273 -1.19 23.84 -31.58
N TRP A 274 -0.96 22.79 -30.80
CA TRP A 274 -1.40 22.70 -29.39
C TRP A 274 -0.89 23.90 -28.59
N LEU A 275 0.39 24.26 -28.74
CA LEU A 275 1.04 25.37 -28.04
C LEU A 275 0.33 26.72 -28.24
N GLN A 276 -0.25 26.96 -29.42
CA GLN A 276 -1.02 28.18 -29.71
C GLN A 276 -2.36 28.22 -28.96
N THR A 277 -2.90 27.05 -28.57
CA THR A 277 -4.18 26.95 -27.84
C THR A 277 -4.02 27.10 -26.32
N VAL A 278 -2.83 26.87 -25.78
CA VAL A 278 -2.55 26.92 -24.32
C VAL A 278 -2.95 28.26 -23.70
N GLN A 279 -2.75 29.38 -24.40
CA GLN A 279 -3.14 30.70 -23.90
C GLN A 279 -4.66 30.86 -23.76
N ARG A 280 -5.44 30.23 -24.65
CA ARG A 280 -6.90 30.34 -24.69
C ARG A 280 -7.56 29.41 -23.67
N ASN A 281 -7.02 28.20 -23.53
CA ASN A 281 -7.58 27.16 -22.67
C ASN A 281 -6.55 26.57 -21.68
N PRO A 282 -5.95 27.38 -20.78
CA PRO A 282 -4.95 26.87 -19.85
C PRO A 282 -5.55 25.96 -18.77
N ASP A 283 -4.72 25.15 -18.13
CA ASP A 283 -5.05 24.30 -16.97
C ASP A 283 -3.98 24.47 -15.88
N ALA A 284 -4.25 24.03 -14.65
CA ALA A 284 -3.24 23.97 -13.61
C ALA A 284 -2.33 22.75 -13.83
N ILE A 285 -1.03 22.99 -14.07
CA ILE A 285 -0.07 21.96 -14.47
C ILE A 285 0.97 21.62 -13.41
N MET A 286 1.13 22.49 -12.42
CA MET A 286 2.06 22.29 -11.30
C MET A 286 1.41 22.80 -10.03
N PHE A 287 1.64 22.09 -8.93
CA PHE A 287 1.09 22.41 -7.62
C PHE A 287 2.21 22.28 -6.59
N LYS A 288 2.26 23.19 -5.63
CA LYS A 288 3.06 23.02 -4.41
C LYS A 288 2.16 23.00 -3.20
N PHE A 289 2.59 22.22 -2.21
CA PHE A 289 1.79 21.90 -1.05
C PHE A 289 2.54 22.14 0.25
N VAL A 290 1.78 22.36 1.32
CA VAL A 290 2.25 22.22 2.70
C VAL A 290 1.37 21.20 3.43
N PRO A 291 1.92 20.33 4.30
CA PRO A 291 1.11 19.41 5.08
C PRO A 291 0.16 20.16 6.01
N ILE A 292 -1.12 19.77 6.08
CA ILE A 292 -2.08 20.41 7.00
C ILE A 292 -1.56 20.34 8.45
N THR A 293 -0.92 19.22 8.81
CA THR A 293 -0.35 18.96 10.13
C THR A 293 0.77 19.92 10.54
N SER A 294 1.43 20.57 9.58
CA SER A 294 2.46 21.58 9.86
C SER A 294 1.87 22.86 10.48
N LEU A 295 0.57 23.09 10.30
CA LEU A 295 -0.15 24.26 10.83
C LEU A 295 -0.96 23.94 12.10
N LEU A 296 -0.84 22.72 12.64
CA LEU A 296 -1.59 22.25 13.81
C LEU A 296 -0.78 22.25 15.11
N THR A 297 0.36 22.96 15.15
CA THR A 297 1.20 23.05 16.35
C THR A 297 0.40 23.58 17.54
N GLY A 298 0.47 22.89 18.68
CA GLY A 298 -0.25 23.27 19.89
C GLY A 298 -1.70 22.77 19.97
N ILE A 299 -2.24 22.15 18.93
CA ILE A 299 -3.60 21.58 18.95
C ILE A 299 -3.57 20.15 19.51
N PRO A 300 -4.36 19.86 20.57
CA PRO A 300 -4.50 18.51 21.10
C PRO A 300 -4.95 17.50 20.02
N GLY A 301 -4.32 16.33 19.99
CA GLY A 301 -4.66 15.28 19.02
C GLY A 301 -4.02 15.42 17.62
N SER A 302 -3.30 16.52 17.36
CA SER A 302 -2.55 16.72 16.10
C SER A 302 -1.58 15.57 15.78
N GLY A 303 -1.00 14.92 16.80
CA GLY A 303 -0.16 13.73 16.65
C GLY A 303 -0.92 12.52 16.07
N TYR A 304 -2.16 12.29 16.50
CA TYR A 304 -3.00 11.21 15.97
C TYR A 304 -3.37 11.47 14.51
N LEU A 305 -3.74 12.70 14.17
CA LEU A 305 -4.03 13.08 12.80
C LEU A 305 -2.80 12.96 11.89
N SER A 306 -1.64 13.40 12.36
CA SER A 306 -0.37 13.22 11.64
C SER A 306 -0.06 11.74 11.39
N HIS A 307 -0.26 10.89 12.39
CA HIS A 307 -0.08 9.45 12.23
C HIS A 307 -1.06 8.85 11.22
N ALA A 308 -2.35 9.20 11.29
CA ALA A 308 -3.38 8.72 10.36
C ALA A 308 -3.12 9.16 8.91
N ILE A 309 -2.74 10.41 8.68
CA ILE A 309 -2.37 10.92 7.34
C ILE A 309 -1.15 10.18 6.80
N ASN A 310 -0.13 9.94 7.63
CA ASN A 310 1.06 9.20 7.20
C ASN A 310 0.73 7.74 6.82
N LEU A 311 -0.13 7.08 7.58
CA LEU A 311 -0.63 5.75 7.25
C LEU A 311 -1.43 5.78 5.94
N TYR A 312 -2.34 6.75 5.79
CA TYR A 312 -3.14 6.90 4.58
C TYR A 312 -2.27 7.13 3.33
N LEU A 313 -1.31 8.05 3.37
CA LEU A 313 -0.42 8.32 2.24
C LEU A 313 0.51 7.15 1.92
N ARG A 314 0.96 6.40 2.93
CA ARG A 314 1.85 5.24 2.77
C ARG A 314 1.13 4.02 2.20
N TYR A 315 -0.07 3.70 2.68
CA TYR A 315 -0.77 2.46 2.33
C TYR A 315 -1.86 2.65 1.28
N LYS A 316 -2.36 3.88 1.14
CA LYS A 316 -3.39 4.28 0.17
C LYS A 316 -4.60 3.32 0.12
N PRO A 317 -5.21 2.98 1.28
CA PRO A 317 -6.48 2.26 1.25
C PRO A 317 -7.52 3.10 0.49
N ASP A 318 -8.55 2.43 -0.03
CA ASP A 318 -9.70 3.13 -0.58
C ASP A 318 -10.27 4.10 0.49
N PRO A 319 -10.68 5.33 0.12
CA PRO A 319 -11.31 6.24 1.07
C PRO A 319 -12.45 5.60 1.86
N ASP A 320 -13.26 4.74 1.25
CA ASP A 320 -14.38 4.09 1.93
C ASP A 320 -13.94 3.03 2.93
N ASP A 321 -12.75 2.45 2.75
CA ASP A 321 -12.13 1.52 3.68
C ASP A 321 -11.24 2.20 4.73
N LEU A 322 -10.94 3.50 4.61
CA LEU A 322 -9.97 4.19 5.48
C LEU A 322 -10.32 4.08 6.97
N GLN A 323 -11.60 4.15 7.33
CA GLN A 323 -12.04 3.96 8.71
C GLN A 323 -11.64 2.56 9.23
N HIS A 324 -12.02 1.51 8.50
CA HIS A 324 -11.74 0.11 8.86
C HIS A 324 -10.23 -0.16 8.85
N PHE A 325 -9.51 0.43 7.90
CA PHE A 325 -8.06 0.36 7.86
C PHE A 325 -7.44 0.93 9.15
N LEU A 326 -7.84 2.13 9.57
CA LEU A 326 -7.33 2.80 10.78
C LEU A 326 -7.67 2.05 12.07
N GLU A 327 -8.85 1.41 12.16
CA GLU A 327 -9.23 0.51 13.26
C GLU A 327 -8.26 -0.67 13.42
N PHE A 328 -7.71 -1.17 12.31
CA PHE A 328 -6.79 -2.29 12.28
C PHE A 328 -5.32 -1.88 12.44
N GLN A 329 -5.00 -0.57 12.51
CA GLN A 329 -3.65 -0.08 12.74
C GLN A 329 -3.27 -0.10 14.23
N VAL A 330 -3.46 -1.26 14.86
CA VAL A 330 -3.06 -1.54 16.25
C VAL A 330 -1.90 -2.53 16.25
N PRO A 331 -1.05 -2.54 17.30
CA PRO A 331 0.06 -3.49 17.38
C PRO A 331 -0.41 -4.95 17.22
N LEU A 332 0.29 -5.72 16.39
CA LEU A 332 0.05 -7.15 16.20
C LEU A 332 0.85 -7.97 17.22
N GLN A 333 0.24 -9.03 17.73
CA GLN A 333 0.87 -9.93 18.70
C GLN A 333 0.67 -11.38 18.28
N TRP A 334 1.68 -12.21 18.53
CA TRP A 334 1.58 -13.65 18.41
C TRP A 334 1.17 -14.26 19.76
N ALA A 335 0.20 -15.18 19.72
CA ALA A 335 -0.12 -16.05 20.84
C ALA A 335 0.25 -17.51 20.48
N PRO A 336 0.90 -18.26 21.40
CA PRO A 336 1.49 -17.77 22.66
C PRO A 336 2.66 -16.79 22.43
N LEU A 337 2.91 -15.90 23.40
CA LEU A 337 4.04 -14.99 23.34
C LEU A 337 5.35 -15.78 23.53
N PHE A 338 6.38 -15.42 22.77
CA PHE A 338 7.67 -16.15 22.78
C PHE A 338 8.27 -16.29 24.19
N ASN A 339 8.18 -15.25 25.02
CA ASN A 339 8.72 -15.24 26.38
C ASN A 339 7.96 -16.13 27.37
N GLU A 340 6.68 -16.42 27.12
CA GLU A 340 5.89 -17.32 27.98
C GLU A 340 6.35 -18.78 27.85
N LEU A 341 6.88 -19.15 26.68
CA LEU A 341 7.37 -20.50 26.40
C LEU A 341 8.74 -20.80 27.07
N VAL A 342 9.54 -19.76 27.35
CA VAL A 342 10.91 -19.91 27.87
C VAL A 342 10.98 -19.76 29.39
N LEU A 343 10.11 -18.95 30.00
CA LEU A 343 10.23 -18.54 31.42
C LEU A 343 9.11 -19.04 32.35
N GLY A 344 8.04 -19.65 31.83
CA GLY A 344 6.97 -20.20 32.68
C GLY A 344 7.40 -21.47 33.43
N PRO A 345 6.84 -21.76 34.64
CA PRO A 345 7.02 -23.05 35.28
C PRO A 345 6.59 -24.13 34.29
N GLN A 346 7.53 -24.97 33.86
CA GLN A 346 7.29 -26.08 32.95
C GLN A 346 6.14 -26.91 33.54
N LYS A 347 4.91 -26.74 33.03
CA LYS A 347 3.76 -27.54 33.43
C LYS A 347 4.21 -29.00 33.35
N ARG A 348 4.05 -29.71 34.46
CA ARG A 348 4.54 -31.09 34.70
C ARG A 348 4.42 -31.93 33.43
N LYS A 349 5.48 -32.70 33.14
CA LYS A 349 5.64 -33.65 32.01
C LYS A 349 4.35 -34.43 31.68
N GLY A 350 3.45 -33.83 30.92
CA GLY A 350 2.45 -34.54 30.14
C GLY A 350 3.16 -35.16 28.93
N SER A 351 2.90 -36.43 28.65
CA SER A 351 3.40 -37.08 27.44
C SER A 351 2.75 -36.40 26.21
N TYR A 352 3.53 -35.66 25.43
CA TYR A 352 3.03 -35.09 24.18
C TYR A 352 2.80 -36.20 23.16
N PRO A 353 1.67 -36.21 22.43
CA PRO A 353 1.49 -37.13 21.32
C PRO A 353 2.59 -36.88 20.28
N SER A 354 3.18 -37.95 19.77
CA SER A 354 4.24 -37.85 18.76
C SER A 354 3.83 -38.48 17.43
N LEU A 355 4.14 -37.79 16.34
CA LEU A 355 4.09 -38.30 14.97
C LEU A 355 5.42 -38.95 14.60
N GLN A 356 5.34 -40.08 13.89
CA GLN A 356 6.48 -40.81 13.33
C GLN A 356 6.32 -40.93 11.82
N PHE A 357 7.43 -40.75 11.10
CA PHE A 357 7.44 -40.74 9.62
C PHE A 357 8.01 -42.03 9.01
N ARG A 358 8.63 -42.90 9.83
CA ARG A 358 9.18 -44.21 9.46
C ARG A 358 9.45 -45.06 10.70
N PHE A 359 9.57 -46.39 10.55
CA PHE A 359 10.02 -47.29 11.61
C PHE A 359 11.38 -46.83 12.18
N LEU A 360 11.50 -46.73 13.51
CA LEU A 360 12.70 -46.23 14.20
C LEU A 360 13.15 -44.81 13.75
N GLY A 361 12.22 -44.00 13.22
CA GLY A 361 12.46 -42.65 12.75
C GLY A 361 12.44 -41.56 13.83
N PRO A 362 12.77 -40.31 13.47
CA PRO A 362 12.63 -39.17 14.37
C PRO A 362 11.15 -38.96 14.74
N LYS A 363 10.89 -38.62 16.01
CA LYS A 363 9.56 -38.36 16.55
C LYS A 363 9.32 -36.85 16.62
N LEU A 364 8.27 -36.37 15.96
CA LEU A 364 7.79 -35.00 16.08
C LEU A 364 6.71 -34.95 17.16
N GLN A 365 6.98 -34.31 18.28
CA GLN A 365 5.98 -34.08 19.33
C GLN A 365 4.97 -33.05 18.82
N VAL A 366 3.71 -33.15 19.23
CA VAL A 366 2.66 -32.17 18.87
C VAL A 366 2.15 -31.53 20.15
N SER A 367 2.19 -30.21 20.20
CA SER A 367 1.56 -29.43 21.26
C SER A 367 0.06 -29.41 21.04
N THR A 368 -0.69 -29.97 21.99
CA THR A 368 -2.16 -29.96 21.99
C THR A 368 -2.73 -28.83 22.85
N SER A 369 -1.91 -27.84 23.21
CA SER A 369 -2.37 -26.66 23.95
C SER A 369 -3.35 -25.84 23.12
N GLN A 370 -4.44 -25.40 23.73
CA GLN A 370 -5.35 -24.44 23.12
C GLN A 370 -4.68 -23.07 23.08
N VAL A 371 -4.62 -22.48 21.89
CA VAL A 371 -4.13 -21.11 21.70
C VAL A 371 -5.35 -20.24 21.42
N SER A 372 -5.60 -19.26 22.28
CA SER A 372 -6.71 -18.32 22.14
C SER A 372 -6.18 -16.90 22.18
N SER A 373 -6.77 -16.02 21.38
CA SER A 373 -6.52 -14.58 21.38
C SER A 373 -7.39 -13.81 22.38
N SER A 374 -8.08 -14.49 23.30
CA SER A 374 -9.07 -13.89 24.20
C SER A 374 -10.13 -13.12 23.41
N GLN A 375 -10.75 -13.81 22.45
CA GLN A 375 -11.73 -13.28 21.49
C GLN A 375 -11.20 -12.24 20.50
N LYS A 376 -9.96 -11.73 20.61
CA LYS A 376 -9.45 -10.73 19.67
C LYS A 376 -9.35 -11.29 18.25
N PRO A 377 -9.69 -10.51 17.20
CA PRO A 377 -9.67 -11.03 15.84
C PRO A 377 -8.27 -11.49 15.41
N VAL A 378 -8.20 -12.68 14.80
CA VAL A 378 -6.97 -13.27 14.26
C VAL A 378 -6.75 -12.79 12.82
N VAL A 379 -5.55 -12.29 12.54
CA VAL A 379 -5.10 -11.77 11.23
C VAL A 379 -4.05 -12.67 10.57
N GLY A 380 -3.67 -13.77 11.21
CA GLY A 380 -2.77 -14.74 10.62
C GLY A 380 -2.51 -15.96 11.48
N LEU A 381 -1.95 -17.00 10.87
CA LEU A 381 -1.62 -18.28 11.50
C LEU A 381 -0.25 -18.77 11.00
N ARG A 382 0.49 -19.48 11.86
CA ARG A 382 1.70 -20.20 11.45
C ARG A 382 1.88 -21.50 12.23
N LEU A 383 2.56 -22.46 11.61
CA LEU A 383 3.11 -23.61 12.32
C LEU A 383 4.50 -23.25 12.85
N TYR A 384 4.82 -23.71 14.06
CA TYR A 384 6.10 -23.41 14.70
C TYR A 384 6.68 -24.64 15.39
N LEU A 385 8.01 -24.73 15.47
CA LEU A 385 8.72 -25.80 16.16
C LEU A 385 9.30 -25.29 17.49
N GLU A 386 8.62 -25.62 18.58
CA GLU A 386 8.97 -25.22 19.94
C GLU A 386 9.98 -26.18 20.61
N GLY A 387 10.52 -25.71 21.74
CA GLY A 387 11.41 -26.46 22.62
C GLY A 387 12.88 -26.36 22.23
N ARG A 388 13.77 -26.69 23.16
CA ARG A 388 15.24 -26.60 22.98
C ARG A 388 15.76 -27.39 21.76
N ASN A 389 15.05 -28.45 21.40
CA ASN A 389 15.42 -29.35 20.30
C ASN A 389 14.62 -29.09 19.01
N CYS A 390 13.75 -28.06 18.98
CA CYS A 390 12.85 -27.75 17.86
C CYS A 390 12.10 -28.98 17.33
N ASN A 391 11.60 -29.81 18.24
CA ASN A 391 10.97 -31.08 17.92
C ASN A 391 9.50 -31.16 18.38
N ARG A 392 8.91 -30.02 18.77
CA ARG A 392 7.51 -29.90 19.16
C ARG A 392 6.77 -28.99 18.18
N LEU A 393 5.91 -29.58 17.36
CA LEU A 393 5.00 -28.85 16.48
C LEU A 393 3.92 -28.14 17.29
N ALA A 394 3.78 -26.84 17.09
CA ALA A 394 2.73 -26.00 17.67
C ALA A 394 2.09 -25.14 16.57
N ILE A 395 0.90 -24.61 16.86
CA ILE A 395 0.24 -23.60 16.03
C ILE A 395 0.21 -22.28 16.79
N HIS A 396 0.63 -21.19 16.15
CA HIS A 396 0.58 -19.84 16.70
C HIS A 396 -0.43 -19.01 15.93
N VAL A 397 -1.10 -18.10 16.62
CA VAL A 397 -2.09 -17.19 16.04
C VAL A 397 -1.61 -15.76 16.17
N GLN A 398 -1.66 -14.99 15.08
CA GLN A 398 -1.39 -13.56 15.11
C GLN A 398 -2.72 -12.83 15.26
N HIS A 399 -2.83 -11.97 16.26
CA HIS A 399 -4.05 -11.22 16.54
C HIS A 399 -3.74 -9.77 16.85
N LEU A 400 -4.79 -8.95 16.79
CA LEU A 400 -4.72 -7.55 17.20
C LEU A 400 -4.47 -7.45 18.72
N SER A 401 -3.63 -6.52 19.16
CA SER A 401 -3.39 -6.28 20.60
C SER A 401 -4.63 -5.73 21.32
N SER A 402 -5.46 -4.96 20.63
CA SER A 402 -6.78 -4.49 21.07
C SER A 402 -7.84 -4.86 20.04
N ALA A 403 -9.08 -5.10 20.47
CA ALA A 403 -10.18 -5.31 19.55
C ALA A 403 -10.56 -3.98 18.85
N PRO A 404 -10.92 -3.99 17.56
CA PRO A 404 -11.47 -2.83 16.88
C PRO A 404 -12.69 -2.28 17.63
N SER A 405 -12.83 -0.96 17.71
CA SER A 405 -13.89 -0.32 18.50
C SER A 405 -15.29 -0.73 17.99
N MET A 406 -15.45 -0.84 16.68
CA MET A 406 -16.66 -1.33 16.00
C MET A 406 -17.02 -2.79 16.34
N LEU A 407 -16.08 -3.57 16.89
CA LEU A 407 -16.29 -4.97 17.29
C LEU A 407 -16.33 -5.17 18.80
N GLY A 408 -15.75 -4.26 19.59
CA GLY A 408 -15.41 -4.45 21.00
C GLY A 408 -16.57 -4.92 21.87
N ASP A 409 -17.69 -4.17 21.87
CA ASP A 409 -18.84 -4.48 22.73
C ASP A 409 -19.57 -5.76 22.28
N SER A 410 -19.61 -6.01 20.98
CA SER A 410 -20.23 -7.19 20.38
C SER A 410 -19.47 -8.47 20.70
N LEU A 411 -18.14 -8.41 20.78
CA LEU A 411 -17.29 -9.59 20.94
C LEU A 411 -17.35 -10.17 22.36
N ALA A 412 -17.49 -9.32 23.39
CA ALA A 412 -17.50 -9.74 24.78
C ALA A 412 -18.68 -10.66 25.15
N SER A 413 -19.84 -10.48 24.49
CA SER A 413 -21.05 -11.29 24.70
C SER A 413 -21.30 -12.32 23.59
N SER A 414 -20.35 -12.47 22.66
CA SER A 414 -20.54 -13.30 21.48
C SER A 414 -20.41 -14.80 21.75
N MET A 415 -21.16 -15.59 20.99
CA MET A 415 -21.04 -17.05 21.00
C MET A 415 -19.66 -17.45 20.46
N SER A 416 -18.93 -18.27 21.23
CA SER A 416 -17.70 -18.90 20.77
C SER A 416 -17.81 -20.43 20.79
N GLU A 417 -17.53 -21.08 19.66
CA GLU A 417 -17.57 -22.55 19.54
C GLU A 417 -16.32 -23.09 18.84
N TRP A 418 -15.80 -24.21 19.34
CA TRP A 418 -14.67 -24.90 18.72
C TRP A 418 -15.13 -25.86 17.62
N ARG A 419 -14.51 -25.79 16.45
CA ARG A 419 -14.73 -26.74 15.35
C ARG A 419 -13.45 -27.44 14.95
N GLU A 420 -13.55 -28.76 14.80
CA GLU A 420 -12.46 -29.62 14.34
C GLU A 420 -12.64 -29.98 12.87
N SER A 421 -11.53 -30.29 12.19
CA SER A 421 -11.50 -30.99 10.91
C SER A 421 -12.34 -32.28 10.98
N GLN A 422 -13.07 -32.58 9.91
CA GLN A 422 -13.93 -33.76 9.85
C GLN A 422 -13.12 -35.02 9.56
N ASP A 423 -13.46 -36.12 10.24
CA ASP A 423 -12.73 -37.39 10.20
C ASP A 423 -13.43 -38.47 9.34
N MET A 424 -14.64 -38.17 8.83
CA MET A 424 -15.57 -39.18 8.28
C MET A 424 -15.25 -39.60 6.83
N ASP A 425 -14.41 -38.85 6.12
CA ASP A 425 -14.09 -39.11 4.72
C ASP A 425 -12.58 -39.40 4.58
N GLU A 426 -12.25 -40.65 4.22
CA GLU A 426 -10.86 -41.09 4.02
C GLU A 426 -10.14 -40.29 2.93
N GLY A 427 -10.88 -39.64 2.02
CA GLY A 427 -10.33 -38.79 0.96
C GLY A 427 -9.51 -37.60 1.45
N TYR A 428 -9.71 -37.16 2.70
CA TYR A 428 -8.97 -36.04 3.31
C TYR A 428 -7.84 -36.48 4.24
N ILE A 429 -7.53 -37.78 4.34
CA ILE A 429 -6.45 -38.28 5.20
C ILE A 429 -5.23 -38.61 4.35
N GLU A 430 -4.26 -37.71 4.36
CA GLU A 430 -3.06 -37.86 3.54
C GLU A 430 -1.86 -38.35 4.36
N PRO A 431 -1.16 -39.42 3.90
CA PRO A 431 0.08 -39.85 4.55
C PRO A 431 1.19 -38.84 4.29
N ILE A 432 1.90 -38.40 5.33
CA ILE A 432 2.92 -37.33 5.19
C ILE A 432 4.09 -37.80 4.31
N HIS A 433 4.51 -39.05 4.47
CA HIS A 433 5.61 -39.62 3.68
C HIS A 433 5.35 -41.09 3.29
N TRP A 434 5.16 -41.98 4.26
CA TRP A 434 4.93 -43.41 4.03
C TRP A 434 3.46 -43.80 4.30
N LYS A 435 2.88 -44.66 3.45
CA LYS A 435 1.46 -45.05 3.49
C LYS A 435 0.99 -45.67 4.82
N SER A 436 1.91 -46.25 5.60
CA SER A 436 1.61 -46.99 6.84
C SER A 436 1.91 -46.20 8.12
N TYR A 437 2.20 -44.90 8.03
CA TYR A 437 2.61 -44.07 9.17
C TYR A 437 1.77 -42.78 9.24
N SER A 438 2.17 -41.85 10.12
CA SER A 438 1.37 -40.67 10.49
C SER A 438 0.79 -39.92 9.29
N CYS A 439 -0.48 -39.58 9.39
CA CYS A 439 -1.24 -38.85 8.38
C CYS A 439 -1.57 -37.42 8.85
N VAL A 440 -1.99 -36.58 7.92
CA VAL A 440 -2.55 -35.25 8.17
C VAL A 440 -3.97 -35.23 7.61
N CYS A 441 -4.91 -34.69 8.38
CA CYS A 441 -6.24 -34.40 7.90
C CYS A 441 -6.21 -33.07 7.13
N THR A 442 -6.46 -33.12 5.82
CA THR A 442 -6.48 -31.97 4.92
C THR A 442 -7.88 -31.38 4.74
N SER A 443 -8.86 -31.83 5.54
CA SER A 443 -10.22 -31.30 5.51
C SER A 443 -10.25 -29.85 6.00
N LYS A 444 -11.07 -29.04 5.33
CA LYS A 444 -11.21 -27.61 5.67
C LYS A 444 -11.96 -27.44 6.99
N VAL A 445 -11.41 -26.60 7.86
CA VAL A 445 -12.09 -26.16 9.08
C VAL A 445 -12.73 -24.82 8.78
N GLU A 446 -14.04 -24.84 8.50
CA GLU A 446 -14.90 -23.65 8.33
C GLU A 446 -15.88 -23.55 9.52
N TYR A 447 -16.64 -22.47 9.65
CA TYR A 447 -17.68 -22.33 10.69
C TYR A 447 -18.88 -23.26 10.41
N ASN A 448 -19.58 -23.73 11.44
CA ASN A 448 -20.75 -24.60 11.25
C ASN A 448 -21.97 -23.76 10.83
N PRO A 449 -22.60 -24.02 9.66
CA PRO A 449 -23.79 -23.32 9.23
C PRO A 449 -24.96 -23.41 10.23
N GLU A 450 -25.04 -24.50 11.00
CA GLU A 450 -26.07 -24.68 12.03
C GLU A 450 -25.97 -23.63 13.15
N TRP A 451 -24.80 -23.04 13.38
CA TRP A 451 -24.63 -21.97 14.37
C TRP A 451 -25.43 -20.72 13.99
N LEU A 452 -25.58 -20.43 12.69
CA LEU A 452 -26.40 -19.31 12.21
C LEU A 452 -27.90 -19.50 12.47
N LYS A 453 -28.35 -20.70 12.85
CA LYS A 453 -29.73 -20.91 13.31
C LYS A 453 -29.91 -20.50 14.78
N ARG A 454 -28.83 -20.44 15.55
CA ARG A 454 -28.83 -20.08 16.98
C ARG A 454 -28.59 -18.60 17.22
N VAL A 455 -27.92 -17.93 16.29
CA VAL A 455 -27.62 -16.49 16.35
C VAL A 455 -28.12 -15.81 15.08
N SER A 456 -28.81 -14.68 15.23
CA SER A 456 -29.40 -13.95 14.11
C SER A 456 -28.38 -13.04 13.43
N GLY A 457 -28.13 -13.26 12.14
CA GLY A 457 -27.22 -12.43 11.32
C GLY A 457 -25.76 -12.48 11.75
N GLY A 458 -24.84 -11.96 10.93
CA GLY A 458 -23.41 -11.89 11.27
C GLY A 458 -22.52 -12.98 10.67
N VAL A 459 -21.25 -12.96 11.06
CA VAL A 459 -20.17 -13.83 10.55
C VAL A 459 -19.41 -14.47 11.71
N PHE A 460 -18.86 -15.67 11.49
CA PHE A 460 -17.95 -16.29 12.44
C PHE A 460 -16.49 -16.09 12.01
N ILE A 461 -15.69 -15.51 12.89
CA ILE A 461 -14.25 -15.31 12.69
C ILE A 461 -13.44 -16.22 13.60
N VAL A 462 -12.18 -16.48 13.24
CA VAL A 462 -11.27 -17.28 14.04
C VAL A 462 -10.66 -16.42 15.15
N THR A 463 -10.66 -16.94 16.37
CA THR A 463 -10.08 -16.31 17.59
C THR A 463 -9.20 -17.28 18.39
N GLY A 464 -8.88 -18.42 17.80
CA GLY A 464 -8.02 -19.41 18.42
C GLY A 464 -7.82 -20.62 17.55
N ALA A 465 -6.79 -21.39 17.87
CA ALA A 465 -6.42 -22.59 17.17
C ALA A 465 -5.82 -23.63 18.11
N GLN A 466 -5.92 -24.90 17.71
CA GLN A 466 -5.38 -26.03 18.44
C GLN A 466 -5.03 -27.15 17.44
N LEU A 467 -3.90 -27.83 17.68
CA LEU A 467 -3.57 -29.07 17.00
C LEU A 467 -4.06 -30.25 17.83
N VAL A 468 -4.64 -31.25 17.16
CA VAL A 468 -5.17 -32.46 17.80
C VAL A 468 -4.57 -33.68 17.10
N VAL A 469 -4.21 -34.71 17.86
CA VAL A 469 -3.72 -35.97 17.29
C VAL A 469 -4.69 -37.08 17.67
N LYS A 470 -5.24 -37.75 16.66
CA LYS A 470 -6.16 -38.88 16.81
C LYS A 470 -5.55 -40.16 16.26
N GLY A 471 -6.13 -41.31 16.61
CA GLY A 471 -5.75 -42.62 16.08
C GLY A 471 -4.85 -43.43 17.02
N THR A 472 -4.54 -44.65 16.58
CA THR A 472 -3.77 -45.64 17.35
C THR A 472 -2.26 -45.53 17.05
N TRP A 473 -1.43 -46.34 17.70
CA TRP A 473 0.02 -46.31 17.54
C TRP A 473 0.48 -46.43 16.06
N SER A 474 -0.23 -47.21 15.24
CA SER A 474 0.13 -47.49 13.84
C SER A 474 -0.30 -46.39 12.86
N ARG A 475 -1.45 -45.73 13.08
CA ARG A 475 -1.97 -44.68 12.19
C ARG A 475 -2.45 -43.49 13.02
N LYS A 476 -1.53 -42.58 13.34
CA LYS A 476 -1.85 -41.30 13.98
C LYS A 476 -2.16 -40.25 12.94
N VAL A 477 -3.24 -39.50 13.12
CA VAL A 477 -3.67 -38.44 12.21
C VAL A 477 -3.59 -37.10 12.94
N LEU A 478 -2.97 -36.11 12.29
CA LEU A 478 -2.92 -34.73 12.77
C LEU A 478 -4.14 -33.96 12.26
N HIS A 479 -4.89 -33.38 13.17
CA HIS A 479 -6.10 -32.60 12.94
C HIS A 479 -5.91 -31.15 13.36
N LEU A 480 -6.63 -30.26 12.69
CA LEU A 480 -6.72 -28.85 13.04
C LEU A 480 -8.07 -28.57 13.69
N ARG A 481 -8.03 -27.79 14.76
CA ARG A 481 -9.21 -27.29 15.44
C ARG A 481 -9.13 -25.78 15.57
N LEU A 482 -10.19 -25.08 15.22
CA LEU A 482 -10.29 -23.62 15.28
C LEU A 482 -11.38 -23.20 16.25
N LEU A 483 -11.12 -22.12 16.98
CA LEU A 483 -12.12 -21.44 17.81
C LEU A 483 -12.77 -20.35 16.99
N TYR A 484 -14.08 -20.47 16.80
CA TYR A 484 -14.88 -19.48 16.12
C TYR A 484 -15.60 -18.59 17.11
N THR A 485 -15.68 -17.30 16.80
CA THR A 485 -16.41 -16.30 17.58
C THR A 485 -17.34 -15.55 16.64
N HIS A 486 -18.59 -15.42 17.05
CA HIS A 486 -19.63 -14.72 16.29
C HIS A 486 -19.41 -13.21 16.32
N VAL A 487 -19.59 -12.58 15.17
CA VAL A 487 -19.57 -11.13 14.99
C VAL A 487 -20.91 -10.74 14.38
N PRO A 488 -21.81 -10.10 15.15
CA PRO A 488 -23.12 -9.67 14.66
C PRO A 488 -22.98 -8.52 13.64
N ASN A 489 -24.05 -8.27 12.88
CA ASN A 489 -24.19 -7.11 11.98
C ASN A 489 -23.05 -6.94 10.96
N CYS A 490 -22.49 -8.06 10.52
CA CYS A 490 -21.44 -8.09 9.52
C CYS A 490 -21.79 -9.11 8.43
N THR A 491 -21.29 -8.89 7.22
CA THR A 491 -21.36 -9.85 6.12
C THR A 491 -19.98 -10.04 5.49
N ILE A 492 -19.76 -11.19 4.84
CA ILE A 492 -18.50 -11.44 4.13
C ILE A 492 -18.58 -10.74 2.78
N GLN A 493 -17.69 -9.78 2.53
CA GLN A 493 -17.60 -9.07 1.26
C GLN A 493 -16.73 -9.85 0.25
N ARG A 494 -15.55 -10.30 0.69
CA ARG A 494 -14.56 -10.99 -0.14
C ARG A 494 -13.81 -12.01 0.69
N THR A 495 -13.46 -13.15 0.08
CA THR A 495 -12.58 -14.15 0.71
C THR A 495 -11.44 -14.54 -0.20
N GLU A 496 -10.30 -14.90 0.39
CA GLU A 496 -9.11 -15.33 -0.33
C GLU A 496 -8.37 -16.42 0.46
N TRP A 497 -7.94 -17.46 -0.23
CA TRP A 497 -7.07 -18.48 0.34
C TRP A 497 -5.61 -18.11 0.12
N ALA A 498 -4.86 -17.93 1.21
CA ALA A 498 -3.41 -17.89 1.16
C ALA A 498 -2.85 -19.30 1.36
N THR A 499 -1.90 -19.65 0.50
CA THR A 499 -1.08 -20.86 0.61
C THR A 499 0.36 -20.41 0.80
N ALA A 500 1.14 -21.14 1.58
CA ALA A 500 2.58 -20.90 1.64
C ALA A 500 3.15 -21.08 0.23
N LEU A 501 3.58 -19.98 -0.40
CA LEU A 501 4.25 -20.05 -1.69
C LEU A 501 5.51 -20.87 -1.49
N ALA A 502 5.58 -22.05 -2.12
CA ALA A 502 6.78 -22.88 -2.10
C ALA A 502 7.97 -21.99 -2.43
N ALA A 503 8.81 -21.73 -1.42
CA ALA A 503 9.91 -20.78 -1.53
C ALA A 503 10.74 -21.12 -2.76
N SER A 504 10.58 -20.32 -3.83
CA SER A 504 11.53 -20.28 -4.91
C SER A 504 12.87 -19.94 -4.27
N GLN A 505 13.80 -20.88 -4.37
CA GLN A 505 15.15 -20.84 -3.84
C GLN A 505 15.88 -19.57 -4.29
N ARG A 506 15.72 -18.45 -3.57
CA ARG A 506 16.65 -17.32 -3.53
C ARG A 506 16.53 -16.61 -2.19
N GLY A 507 17.46 -16.90 -1.29
CA GLY A 507 17.56 -16.21 0.00
C GLY A 507 18.66 -16.82 0.85
N SER A 508 19.89 -16.43 0.53
CA SER A 508 21.09 -16.74 1.30
C SER A 508 20.89 -16.38 2.77
N PHE A 509 20.96 -17.37 3.66
CA PHE A 509 21.17 -17.13 5.07
C PHE A 509 22.49 -16.37 5.22
N LEU A 510 22.43 -15.27 5.98
CA LEU A 510 23.49 -14.42 6.54
C LEU A 510 23.33 -12.96 6.10
N THR A 511 22.77 -12.11 6.97
CA THR A 511 23.38 -10.84 7.45
C THR A 511 22.42 -10.07 8.35
N THR A 512 22.71 -10.02 9.66
CA THR A 512 22.29 -8.91 10.53
C THR A 512 23.29 -8.79 11.67
N ILE A 513 24.17 -7.79 11.60
CA ILE A 513 24.84 -7.19 12.75
C ILE A 513 24.43 -5.71 12.74
N SER A 514 23.71 -5.31 13.79
CA SER A 514 23.28 -3.92 14.01
C SER A 514 24.35 -3.12 14.78
N THR A 515 24.23 -1.81 14.62
CA THR A 515 25.11 -0.69 14.99
C THR A 515 25.10 -0.30 16.48
N THR A 516 26.16 0.38 16.94
CA THR A 516 26.16 1.69 17.66
C THR A 516 27.64 2.08 17.95
N LEU A 517 28.12 3.27 17.58
CA LEU A 517 28.31 4.44 18.47
C LEU A 517 28.80 5.68 17.64
N SER A 518 28.61 6.88 18.19
CA SER A 518 28.64 8.19 17.51
C SER A 518 29.95 9.03 17.69
N SER A 519 30.51 9.55 16.58
CA SER A 519 31.25 10.84 16.34
C SER A 519 32.61 11.16 17.04
N PRO A 520 33.46 12.13 16.56
CA PRO A 520 33.69 12.69 15.21
C PRO A 520 35.21 12.73 14.75
N PHE A 521 35.44 13.15 13.50
CA PHE A 521 36.66 13.79 12.92
C PHE A 521 37.70 12.96 12.12
N MET A 522 38.10 13.55 10.98
CA MET A 522 39.17 13.25 9.98
C MET A 522 38.88 12.36 8.76
N GLN A 523 39.56 12.73 7.69
CA GLN A 523 39.20 12.74 6.27
C GLN A 523 40.19 11.87 5.46
N ARG A 524 39.69 11.05 4.51
CA ARG A 524 40.18 10.88 3.11
C ARG A 524 39.70 9.58 2.43
N ASP A 525 39.05 9.78 1.28
CA ASP A 525 39.14 9.12 -0.04
C ASP A 525 39.27 7.58 -0.17
N ALA A 526 38.24 6.91 -0.73
CA ALA A 526 38.23 6.31 -2.08
C ALA A 526 37.08 5.28 -2.34
N GLN A 527 36.22 5.60 -3.33
CA GLN A 527 35.50 4.74 -4.31
C GLN A 527 34.40 3.72 -3.92
N PRO A 528 33.47 3.38 -4.87
CA PRO A 528 32.03 3.33 -4.61
C PRO A 528 31.45 1.91 -4.51
N ALA A 529 30.54 1.68 -3.56
CA ALA A 529 29.78 0.45 -3.48
C ALA A 529 28.29 0.72 -3.18
N ALA A 530 27.46 0.25 -4.10
CA ALA A 530 26.07 -0.20 -4.00
C ALA A 530 25.07 0.61 -3.15
N ALA A 531 24.05 1.14 -3.83
CA ALA A 531 22.87 1.79 -3.27
C ALA A 531 22.11 0.87 -2.28
N PRO A 532 21.60 1.41 -1.15
CA PRO A 532 20.83 0.63 -0.18
C PRO A 532 19.40 0.40 -0.69
N ARG A 533 18.99 -0.86 -0.69
CA ARG A 533 17.61 -1.29 -0.95
C ARG A 533 16.71 -0.80 0.19
N ASN A 534 15.65 -0.07 -0.15
CA ASN A 534 14.62 0.36 0.79
C ASN A 534 13.81 -0.86 1.25
N GLU A 535 14.00 -1.33 2.49
CA GLU A 535 13.02 -2.18 3.17
C GLU A 535 12.01 -1.29 3.92
N PRO A 536 10.70 -1.59 3.84
CA PRO A 536 9.71 -0.88 4.63
C PRO A 536 9.93 -1.20 6.12
N ALA A 537 10.29 -0.19 6.91
CA ALA A 537 10.32 -0.26 8.36
C ALA A 537 8.97 -0.78 8.86
N LEU A 538 8.96 -2.04 9.27
CA LEU A 538 7.89 -2.73 9.95
C LEU A 538 8.17 -2.53 11.44
N LEU A 539 7.46 -1.59 12.07
CA LEU A 539 7.59 -1.29 13.50
C LEU A 539 6.84 -2.38 14.28
N ASN A 540 7.31 -3.62 14.17
CA ASN A 540 6.85 -4.74 14.98
C ASN A 540 7.59 -4.66 16.31
N SER A 541 6.89 -4.32 17.40
CA SER A 541 7.40 -4.42 18.76
C SER A 541 7.48 -5.88 19.24
N GLY A 542 7.86 -6.79 18.34
CA GLY A 542 8.19 -8.16 18.66
C GLY A 542 9.67 -8.22 19.01
N VAL A 543 9.98 -8.51 20.27
CA VAL A 543 11.30 -8.99 20.65
C VAL A 543 11.55 -10.28 19.86
N TYR A 544 12.41 -10.21 18.84
CA TYR A 544 12.72 -11.20 17.79
C TYR A 544 11.69 -11.34 16.64
N PRO A 545 11.87 -10.65 15.50
CA PRO A 545 11.11 -10.94 14.28
C PRO A 545 11.38 -12.36 13.73
N ASP A 546 12.60 -12.88 13.90
CA ASP A 546 13.01 -14.21 13.40
C ASP A 546 12.99 -15.33 14.45
N GLY A 547 12.57 -15.05 15.69
CA GLY A 547 12.90 -15.91 16.83
C GLY A 547 14.42 -16.06 17.05
N PRO A 548 14.87 -16.81 18.06
CA PRO A 548 16.29 -17.06 18.26
C PRO A 548 16.86 -18.02 17.19
N PRO A 549 18.18 -17.94 16.91
CA PRO A 549 18.84 -18.79 15.93
C PRO A 549 18.65 -20.28 16.26
N VAL A 550 18.20 -21.04 15.26
CA VAL A 550 17.85 -22.46 15.41
C VAL A 550 19.13 -23.31 15.59
N PRO A 551 19.25 -24.15 16.64
CA PRO A 551 20.42 -25.00 16.85
C PRO A 551 20.65 -25.99 15.71
N LEU A 552 21.91 -26.27 15.34
CA LEU A 552 22.30 -27.07 14.17
C LEU A 552 21.73 -28.52 14.10
N GLN A 553 21.27 -29.09 15.22
CA GLN A 553 20.64 -30.43 15.27
C GLN A 553 19.17 -30.46 14.78
N SER A 554 18.52 -29.29 14.65
CA SER A 554 17.11 -29.11 14.23
C SER A 554 16.83 -29.36 12.74
N ARG A 555 17.87 -29.44 11.89
CA ARG A 555 17.76 -29.60 10.42
C ARG A 555 17.00 -30.86 9.98
N LYS A 556 16.93 -31.90 10.81
CA LYS A 556 16.28 -33.18 10.46
C LYS A 556 14.75 -33.15 10.52
N LEU A 557 14.14 -32.27 11.32
CA LEU A 557 12.68 -32.16 11.47
C LEU A 557 12.07 -30.99 10.69
N LEU A 558 12.84 -29.94 10.43
CA LEU A 558 12.47 -28.81 9.57
C LEU A 558 12.07 -29.25 8.14
N LYS A 559 12.58 -30.39 7.68
CA LYS A 559 12.20 -30.95 6.38
C LYS A 559 10.75 -31.49 6.32
N PHE A 560 10.06 -31.60 7.46
CA PHE A 560 8.70 -32.14 7.55
C PHE A 560 7.66 -31.06 7.88
N VAL A 561 8.05 -29.82 8.15
CA VAL A 561 7.11 -28.75 8.54
C VAL A 561 7.43 -27.50 7.74
N ASP A 562 6.41 -26.91 7.14
CA ASP A 562 6.47 -25.57 6.59
C ASP A 562 6.11 -24.56 7.69
N MET A 563 7.05 -23.67 8.00
CA MET A 563 6.90 -22.64 9.04
C MET A 563 6.58 -21.26 8.45
N SER A 564 6.18 -21.20 7.17
CA SER A 564 5.79 -19.95 6.52
C SER A 564 4.67 -19.27 7.29
N GLU A 565 4.82 -17.96 7.52
CA GLU A 565 3.81 -17.15 8.17
C GLU A 565 2.73 -16.76 7.18
N LEU A 566 1.48 -17.11 7.47
CA LEU A 566 0.33 -16.74 6.67
C LEU A 566 -0.41 -15.63 7.40
N VAL A 567 -0.03 -14.41 7.07
CA VAL A 567 -0.54 -13.18 7.68
C VAL A 567 -1.03 -12.23 6.58
N LYS A 568 -2.07 -11.47 6.88
CA LYS A 568 -2.45 -10.29 6.08
C LYS A 568 -2.46 -9.06 6.98
N GLY A 569 -1.91 -7.96 6.50
CA GLY A 569 -1.73 -6.73 7.26
C GLY A 569 -1.91 -5.47 6.41
N PRO A 570 -1.36 -4.32 6.82
CA PRO A 570 -1.62 -3.03 6.16
C PRO A 570 -1.08 -2.95 4.73
N HIS A 571 -0.09 -3.78 4.37
CA HIS A 571 0.41 -3.89 3.00
C HIS A 571 -0.55 -4.66 2.07
N ASP A 572 -1.47 -5.44 2.63
CA ASP A 572 -2.48 -6.21 1.91
C ASP A 572 -3.77 -5.38 1.84
N ILE A 573 -3.85 -4.45 0.90
CA ILE A 573 -5.01 -3.56 0.72
C ILE A 573 -6.31 -4.40 0.68
N PRO A 574 -7.36 -4.04 1.44
CA PRO A 574 -7.57 -2.79 2.20
C PRO A 574 -7.06 -2.80 3.65
N GLY A 575 -6.27 -3.80 4.06
CA GLY A 575 -5.50 -3.80 5.31
C GLY A 575 -6.25 -4.25 6.57
N HIS A 576 -7.50 -4.70 6.44
CA HIS A 576 -8.35 -5.12 7.57
C HIS A 576 -8.87 -6.57 7.42
N TRP A 577 -7.95 -7.48 7.05
CA TRP A 577 -8.27 -8.89 6.79
C TRP A 577 -8.38 -9.72 8.07
N LEU A 578 -9.33 -10.65 8.10
CA LEU A 578 -9.55 -11.57 9.22
C LEU A 578 -9.52 -13.02 8.77
N VAL A 579 -9.06 -13.92 9.65
CA VAL A 579 -9.09 -15.35 9.40
C VAL A 579 -10.48 -15.91 9.65
N THR A 580 -11.03 -16.64 8.67
CA THR A 580 -12.36 -17.29 8.76
C THR A 580 -12.31 -18.80 8.56
N ALA A 581 -11.21 -19.34 8.05
CA ALA A 581 -11.02 -20.77 7.92
C ALA A 581 -9.53 -21.09 7.80
N ALA A 582 -9.18 -22.34 8.07
CA ALA A 582 -7.87 -22.86 7.75
C ALA A 582 -7.94 -24.37 7.52
N LYS A 583 -6.90 -24.91 6.89
CA LYS A 583 -6.71 -26.35 6.73
C LYS A 583 -5.24 -26.70 6.77
N LEU A 584 -4.92 -27.89 7.26
CA LEU A 584 -3.58 -28.44 7.08
C LEU A 584 -3.45 -28.93 5.64
N VAL A 585 -2.22 -28.86 5.12
CA VAL A 585 -1.91 -29.35 3.78
C VAL A 585 -0.63 -30.16 3.80
N ARG A 586 -0.49 -31.04 2.81
CA ARG A 586 0.76 -31.72 2.53
C ARG A 586 1.32 -31.19 1.22
N ASP A 587 2.44 -30.49 1.29
CA ASP A 587 3.17 -30.04 0.10
C ASP A 587 4.61 -30.53 0.14
N GLY A 588 5.05 -31.21 -0.93
CA GLY A 588 6.42 -31.77 -1.02
C GLY A 588 6.82 -32.69 0.14
N GLY A 589 5.86 -33.34 0.83
CA GLY A 589 6.10 -34.17 2.01
C GLY A 589 6.27 -33.39 3.34
N LYS A 590 5.99 -32.09 3.34
CA LYS A 590 5.91 -31.23 4.53
C LYS A 590 4.47 -31.02 4.97
N ILE A 591 4.28 -30.88 6.27
CA ILE A 591 3.05 -30.39 6.89
C ILE A 591 3.05 -28.87 6.76
N GLY A 592 2.09 -28.34 6.01
CA GLY A 592 1.87 -26.89 5.86
C GLY A 592 0.49 -26.49 6.32
N LEU A 593 0.20 -25.20 6.17
CA LEU A 593 -1.08 -24.59 6.49
C LEU A 593 -1.58 -23.81 5.28
N ASN A 594 -2.89 -23.83 5.04
CA ASN A 594 -3.56 -22.87 4.17
C ASN A 594 -4.59 -22.10 5.02
N VAL A 595 -4.65 -20.79 4.82
CA VAL A 595 -5.49 -19.89 5.63
C VAL A 595 -6.44 -19.13 4.70
N LYS A 596 -7.72 -19.08 5.08
CA LYS A 596 -8.74 -18.31 4.37
C LYS A 596 -8.96 -17.00 5.10
N PHE A 597 -8.61 -15.92 4.42
CA PHE A 597 -8.86 -14.56 4.86
C PHE A 597 -10.19 -14.05 4.30
N ALA A 598 -10.86 -13.20 5.05
CA ALA A 598 -12.07 -12.52 4.63
C ALA A 598 -11.99 -11.02 4.95
N LEU A 599 -12.60 -10.22 4.08
CA LEU A 599 -13.00 -8.85 4.35
C LEU A 599 -14.47 -8.86 4.78
N LEU A 600 -14.75 -8.12 5.84
CA LEU A 600 -16.10 -7.98 6.37
C LEU A 600 -16.66 -6.63 5.95
N ASN A 601 -17.94 -6.63 5.57
CA ASN A 601 -18.73 -5.42 5.46
C ASN A 601 -19.47 -5.23 6.80
N TYR A 602 -19.36 -4.04 7.38
CA TYR A 602 -19.90 -3.70 8.70
C TYR A 602 -21.15 -2.84 8.53
N ASP A 603 -22.32 -3.35 8.91
CA ASP A 603 -23.59 -2.61 8.80
C ASP A 603 -23.64 -1.55 9.91
N THR A 604 -23.34 -0.30 9.58
CA THR A 604 -23.20 0.83 10.51
C THR A 604 -24.54 1.46 10.94
N GLN A 605 -25.69 0.85 10.66
CA GLN A 605 -27.00 1.51 10.75
C GLN A 605 -27.71 1.50 12.11
N LEU A 606 -27.10 1.07 13.24
CA LEU A 606 -27.84 0.93 14.51
C LEU A 606 -27.28 1.69 15.73
N GLN A 607 -26.48 2.73 15.53
CA GLN A 607 -26.10 3.65 16.62
C GLN A 607 -26.67 5.07 16.40
N GLN A 608 -27.99 5.19 16.32
CA GLN A 608 -28.68 6.40 16.78
C GLN A 608 -29.45 6.02 18.05
N PRO A 609 -29.20 6.65 19.21
CA PRO A 609 -30.10 6.50 20.33
C PRO A 609 -31.42 7.16 19.91
N THR A 610 -32.48 6.36 19.77
CA THR A 610 -33.84 6.87 19.75
C THR A 610 -34.04 7.62 21.06
N GLY A 611 -34.06 8.95 20.98
CA GLY A 611 -34.51 9.78 22.08
C GLY A 611 -35.96 9.44 22.35
N ASP A 612 -36.21 8.78 23.47
CA ASP A 612 -37.54 8.54 23.98
C ASP A 612 -38.23 9.88 24.19
N GLY A 613 -39.17 10.18 23.29
CA GLY A 613 -40.24 11.12 23.54
C GLY A 613 -41.24 10.46 24.48
N ILE A 614 -41.25 10.91 25.73
CA ILE A 614 -42.41 10.84 26.64
C ILE A 614 -42.62 12.30 27.04
N GLY A 615 -43.70 13.01 26.73
CA GLY A 615 -45.09 12.59 26.61
C GLY A 615 -45.86 13.22 27.77
N SER A 616 -46.84 14.08 27.44
CA SER A 616 -47.75 14.90 28.27
C SER A 616 -47.21 16.18 28.90
#